data_AF-A0A3R9MG45-F1
#
_entry.id   AF-A0A3R9MG45-F1
#
_cell.length_a   1.000
_cell.length_b   1.000
_cell.length_c   1.000
_cell.angle_alpha   90.00
_cell.angle_beta   90.00
_cell.angle_gamma   90.00
#
_symmetry.space_group_name_H-M   'P 1'
#
loop_
_entity.id
_entity.type
_entity.pdbx_description
1 polymer ?
#
loop_
_entity_poly.entity_id
_entity_poly.type
_entity_poly.pdbx_seq_one_letter_code
_entity_poly.pdbx_strand_id
1 'polypeptide(L)'
;MIALVPFELKKLLKKKSVLGAVLAIILVLAGLFYANFFNDGQISGSSADRIHGKQAVVIKQKIAEEHTGYLSDELMDKIVNDYAANMPYFKQNDLYDMFSWYAIDRLVPNSQEILTDTYKSDDVLHYDQISLKSQEELQSHFPLKTLKLGNFAPWHKLFNTLNAAFSLMVVFVIYICCSIFSGDRARKMDSLLLTTKYGRNQLTIAKIVSVFGIATLTFALVNSLVLLVFGTYFGWSGWDTSVQMNLEWISTIYNILQFPVHMNLLELLIRLILFQFVGLLFILGVMVLISSLTKSPLATFASSVGMFLAPDFLMNIFRDGLMNKILTIFSISTDGTEGILLKLSNSKGFFFSDFIANGVSVIMIRLSLMFLCCLMTYRIIRKRGL
;
A
#
# COMPACT_ATOMS: atom_id res chain seq x y z
N MET A 1 33.84 11.34 -7.82
CA MET A 1 32.41 10.95 -7.77
C MET A 1 32.00 9.94 -8.84
N ILE A 2 32.19 10.22 -10.14
CA ILE A 2 31.72 9.38 -11.26
C ILE A 2 32.15 7.90 -11.16
N ALA A 3 33.38 7.62 -10.71
CA ALA A 3 33.85 6.23 -10.56
C ALA A 3 33.47 5.56 -9.21
N LEU A 4 33.14 6.35 -8.18
CA LEU A 4 32.93 5.83 -6.81
C LEU A 4 31.52 5.25 -6.61
N VAL A 5 30.50 5.88 -7.19
CA VAL A 5 29.11 5.39 -7.09
C VAL A 5 28.93 4.02 -7.76
N PRO A 6 29.38 3.80 -9.01
CA PRO A 6 29.29 2.48 -9.64
C PRO A 6 30.07 1.41 -8.86
N PHE A 7 31.21 1.78 -8.25
CA PHE A 7 31.99 0.87 -7.41
C PHE A 7 31.21 0.43 -6.16
N GLU A 8 30.62 1.36 -5.41
CA GLU A 8 29.84 1.03 -4.21
C GLU A 8 28.55 0.26 -4.57
N LEU A 9 27.88 0.60 -5.66
CA LEU A 9 26.74 -0.19 -6.17
C LEU A 9 27.14 -1.64 -6.49
N LYS A 10 28.24 -1.83 -7.23
CA LYS A 10 28.78 -3.15 -7.56
C LYS A 10 29.14 -3.94 -6.30
N LYS A 11 29.69 -3.26 -5.29
CA LYS A 11 30.03 -3.86 -4.00
C LYS A 11 28.80 -4.33 -3.21
N LEU A 12 27.71 -3.56 -3.24
CA LEU A 12 26.45 -3.97 -2.61
C LEU A 12 25.86 -5.19 -3.32
N LEU A 13 25.83 -5.19 -4.66
CA LEU A 13 25.21 -6.24 -5.47
C LEU A 13 26.01 -7.54 -5.58
N LYS A 14 27.35 -7.49 -5.53
CA LYS A 14 28.21 -8.68 -5.70
C LYS A 14 28.31 -9.60 -4.48
N LYS A 15 27.60 -9.32 -3.39
CA LYS A 15 27.58 -10.23 -2.24
C LYS A 15 26.87 -11.52 -2.63
N LYS A 16 27.46 -12.69 -2.34
CA LYS A 16 26.86 -14.00 -2.66
C LYS A 16 25.43 -14.15 -2.12
N SER A 17 25.15 -13.56 -0.97
CA SER A 17 23.83 -13.63 -0.33
C SER A 17 22.76 -12.76 -1.00
N VAL A 18 23.15 -11.77 -1.83
CA VAL A 18 22.19 -10.90 -2.55
C VAL A 18 21.45 -11.67 -3.63
N LEU A 19 22.11 -12.61 -4.33
CA LEU A 19 21.42 -13.47 -5.29
C LEU A 19 20.32 -14.30 -4.62
N GLY A 20 20.62 -14.89 -3.46
CA GLY A 20 19.63 -15.63 -2.66
C GLY A 20 18.47 -14.73 -2.21
N ALA A 21 18.76 -13.50 -1.78
CA ALA A 21 17.72 -12.53 -1.40
C ALA A 21 16.84 -12.10 -2.59
N VAL A 22 17.44 -11.93 -3.78
CA VAL A 22 16.70 -11.61 -5.02
C VAL A 22 15.76 -12.77 -5.40
N LEU A 23 16.23 -14.01 -5.33
CA LEU A 23 15.37 -15.17 -5.60
C LEU A 23 14.25 -15.29 -4.57
N ALA A 24 14.52 -15.02 -3.29
CA ALA A 24 13.53 -15.05 -2.24
C ALA A 24 12.43 -13.98 -2.45
N ILE A 25 12.80 -12.72 -2.76
CA ILE A 25 11.80 -11.67 -2.99
C ILE A 25 10.95 -11.96 -4.22
N ILE A 26 11.53 -12.52 -5.30
CA ILE A 26 10.76 -12.93 -6.48
C ILE A 26 9.76 -14.03 -6.13
N LEU A 27 10.17 -15.03 -5.35
CA LEU A 27 9.29 -16.12 -4.91
C LEU A 27 8.13 -15.59 -4.06
N VAL A 28 8.42 -14.70 -3.10
CA VAL A 28 7.37 -14.13 -2.24
C VAL A 28 6.44 -13.23 -3.05
N LEU A 29 6.94 -12.42 -3.99
CA LEU A 29 6.11 -11.61 -4.89
C LEU A 29 5.22 -12.49 -5.77
N ALA A 30 5.74 -13.60 -6.31
CA ALA A 30 4.94 -14.56 -7.07
C ALA A 30 3.82 -15.16 -6.21
N GLY A 31 4.12 -15.51 -4.96
CA GLY A 31 3.11 -15.96 -3.99
C GLY A 31 2.06 -14.90 -3.69
N LEU A 32 2.45 -13.63 -3.55
CA LEU A 32 1.52 -12.51 -3.36
C LEU A 32 0.59 -12.33 -4.55
N PHE A 33 1.12 -12.40 -5.79
CA PHE A 33 0.29 -12.34 -6.99
C PHE A 33 -0.65 -13.53 -7.11
N TYR A 34 -0.17 -14.74 -6.80
CA TYR A 34 -1.02 -15.92 -6.79
C TYR A 34 -2.18 -15.77 -5.81
N ALA A 35 -1.89 -15.38 -4.56
CA ALA A 35 -2.91 -15.25 -3.51
C ALA A 35 -3.91 -14.12 -3.76
N ASN A 36 -3.45 -12.94 -4.20
CA ASN A 36 -4.32 -11.76 -4.31
C ASN A 36 -4.95 -11.59 -5.70
N PHE A 37 -4.29 -12.08 -6.75
CA PHE A 37 -4.73 -11.83 -8.13
C PHE A 37 -5.22 -13.09 -8.84
N PHE A 38 -4.50 -14.21 -8.75
CA PHE A 38 -4.80 -15.35 -9.61
C PHE A 38 -5.72 -16.40 -8.99
N ASN A 39 -5.68 -16.56 -7.67
CA ASN A 39 -6.45 -17.56 -6.92
C ASN A 39 -7.23 -16.93 -5.76
N ASP A 40 -7.75 -15.73 -5.99
CA ASP A 40 -8.67 -15.06 -5.07
C ASP A 40 -10.10 -15.55 -5.38
N GLY A 41 -10.70 -16.29 -4.44
CA GLY A 41 -12.03 -16.90 -4.65
C GLY A 41 -13.14 -15.89 -4.91
N GLN A 42 -12.98 -14.63 -4.48
CA GLN A 42 -14.03 -13.62 -4.61
C GLN A 42 -13.95 -12.85 -5.93
N ILE A 43 -12.75 -12.64 -6.47
CA ILE A 43 -12.54 -11.91 -7.73
C ILE A 43 -12.24 -12.87 -8.87
N SER A 44 -11.18 -13.67 -8.75
CA SER A 44 -10.72 -14.56 -9.82
C SER A 44 -11.35 -15.95 -9.78
N GLY A 45 -12.07 -16.30 -8.71
CA GLY A 45 -12.53 -17.66 -8.49
C GLY A 45 -11.39 -18.58 -8.04
N SER A 46 -11.75 -19.66 -7.37
CA SER A 46 -10.85 -20.76 -7.01
C SER A 46 -10.58 -21.62 -8.24
N SER A 47 -9.43 -22.29 -8.29
CA SER A 47 -9.12 -23.29 -9.33
C SER A 47 -10.12 -24.46 -9.38
N ALA A 48 -10.92 -24.65 -8.33
CA ALA A 48 -11.97 -25.65 -8.28
C ALA A 48 -13.28 -25.20 -8.97
N ASP A 49 -13.45 -23.91 -9.24
CA ASP A 49 -14.69 -23.34 -9.76
C ASP A 49 -14.80 -23.56 -11.27
N ARG A 50 -16.03 -23.69 -11.77
CA ARG A 50 -16.30 -23.86 -13.20
C ARG A 50 -15.79 -22.69 -14.04
N ILE A 51 -15.96 -21.48 -13.52
CA ILE A 51 -15.45 -20.26 -14.13
C ILE A 51 -14.46 -19.62 -13.17
N HIS A 52 -13.19 -19.58 -13.57
CA HIS A 52 -12.10 -19.03 -12.76
C HIS A 52 -11.08 -18.29 -13.63
N GLY A 53 -10.08 -17.72 -12.96
CA GLY A 53 -9.00 -16.97 -13.57
C GLY A 53 -9.49 -15.73 -14.31
N LYS A 54 -8.85 -15.45 -15.45
CA LYS A 54 -9.14 -14.27 -16.28
C LYS A 54 -10.58 -14.23 -16.79
N GLN A 55 -11.21 -15.38 -17.01
CA GLN A 55 -12.61 -15.44 -17.48
C GLN A 55 -13.58 -14.92 -16.42
N ALA A 56 -13.41 -15.33 -15.17
CA ALA A 56 -14.20 -14.81 -14.05
C ALA A 56 -14.03 -13.29 -13.90
N VAL A 57 -12.79 -12.81 -14.01
CA VAL A 57 -12.46 -11.38 -13.94
C VAL A 57 -13.19 -10.58 -15.03
N VAL A 58 -13.19 -11.04 -16.28
CA VAL A 58 -13.85 -10.33 -17.39
C VAL A 58 -15.37 -10.25 -17.17
N ILE A 59 -15.99 -11.32 -16.69
CA ILE A 59 -17.44 -11.34 -16.39
C ILE A 59 -17.76 -10.33 -15.29
N LYS A 60 -17.04 -10.37 -14.17
CA LYS A 60 -17.26 -9.48 -13.02
C LYS A 60 -16.95 -8.02 -13.36
N GLN A 61 -15.94 -7.77 -14.17
CA GLN A 61 -15.64 -6.43 -14.68
C GLN A 61 -16.80 -5.89 -15.51
N LYS A 62 -17.39 -6.71 -16.40
CA LYS A 62 -18.53 -6.30 -17.22
C LYS A 62 -19.75 -5.92 -16.37
N ILE A 63 -20.06 -6.73 -15.35
CA ILE A 63 -21.13 -6.44 -14.40
C ILE A 63 -20.88 -5.07 -13.73
N ALA A 64 -19.68 -4.87 -13.15
CA ALA A 64 -19.35 -3.62 -12.49
C ALA A 64 -19.39 -2.39 -13.43
N GLU A 65 -19.04 -2.56 -14.70
CA GLU A 65 -19.10 -1.49 -15.72
C GLU A 65 -20.55 -1.14 -16.09
N GLU A 66 -21.44 -2.12 -16.20
CA GLU A 66 -22.88 -1.92 -16.45
C GLU A 66 -23.59 -1.19 -15.29
N HIS A 67 -23.00 -1.24 -14.10
CA HIS A 67 -23.50 -0.62 -12.86
C HIS A 67 -22.65 0.55 -12.36
N THR A 68 -21.73 1.07 -13.18
CA THR A 68 -20.92 2.24 -12.83
C THR A 68 -21.75 3.52 -13.00
N GLY A 69 -21.76 4.39 -11.99
CA GLY A 69 -22.55 5.63 -12.02
C GLY A 69 -22.49 6.43 -10.73
N TYR A 70 -23.10 7.61 -10.74
CA TYR A 70 -23.35 8.37 -9.51
C TYR A 70 -24.48 7.72 -8.72
N LEU A 71 -24.34 7.67 -7.39
CA LEU A 71 -25.36 7.04 -6.54
C LEU A 71 -26.73 7.72 -6.73
N SER A 72 -27.73 6.88 -6.99
CA SER A 72 -29.14 7.25 -7.11
C SER A 72 -30.00 6.01 -6.77
N ASP A 73 -31.26 6.23 -6.43
CA ASP A 73 -32.21 5.14 -6.18
C ASP A 73 -32.37 4.29 -7.45
N GLU A 74 -32.45 4.92 -8.63
CA GLU A 74 -32.50 4.23 -9.93
C GLU A 74 -31.30 3.29 -10.15
N LEU A 75 -30.09 3.72 -9.76
CA LEU A 75 -28.92 2.87 -9.86
C LEU A 75 -29.00 1.67 -8.90
N MET A 76 -29.53 1.84 -7.69
CA MET A 76 -29.68 0.74 -6.73
C MET A 76 -30.80 -0.22 -7.13
N ASP A 77 -31.95 0.29 -7.62
CA ASP A 77 -33.02 -0.48 -8.23
C ASP A 77 -32.46 -1.39 -9.32
N LYS A 78 -31.63 -0.83 -10.22
CA LYS A 78 -30.97 -1.59 -11.27
C LYS A 78 -30.04 -2.67 -10.72
N ILE A 79 -29.14 -2.33 -9.79
CA ILE A 79 -28.19 -3.28 -9.22
C ILE A 79 -28.90 -4.45 -8.52
N VAL A 80 -29.92 -4.17 -7.69
CA VAL A 80 -30.67 -5.20 -6.97
C VAL A 80 -31.38 -6.13 -7.93
N ASN A 81 -32.10 -5.59 -8.92
CA ASN A 81 -32.87 -6.39 -9.85
C ASN A 81 -31.98 -7.16 -10.84
N ASP A 82 -30.88 -6.57 -11.32
CA ASP A 82 -29.91 -7.27 -12.17
C ASP A 82 -29.19 -8.39 -11.39
N TYR A 83 -28.88 -8.15 -10.11
CA TYR A 83 -28.30 -9.19 -9.23
C TYR A 83 -29.28 -10.37 -9.05
N ALA A 84 -30.56 -10.09 -8.83
CA ALA A 84 -31.59 -11.12 -8.70
C ALA A 84 -31.81 -11.88 -10.02
N ALA A 85 -31.85 -11.18 -11.15
CA ALA A 85 -31.98 -11.78 -12.48
C ALA A 85 -30.79 -12.69 -12.85
N ASN A 86 -29.57 -12.31 -12.45
CA ASN A 86 -28.36 -13.08 -12.74
C ASN A 86 -28.06 -14.19 -11.72
N MET A 87 -28.80 -14.25 -10.59
CA MET A 87 -28.57 -15.24 -9.53
C MET A 87 -28.59 -16.71 -10.01
N PRO A 88 -29.53 -17.15 -10.88
CA PRO A 88 -29.50 -18.53 -11.40
C PRO A 88 -28.20 -18.84 -12.16
N TYR A 89 -27.70 -17.89 -12.94
CA TYR A 89 -26.44 -18.01 -13.66
C TYR A 89 -25.25 -18.07 -12.68
N PHE A 90 -25.24 -17.25 -11.65
CA PHE A 90 -24.20 -17.25 -10.61
C PHE A 90 -24.12 -18.58 -9.87
N LYS A 91 -25.27 -19.12 -9.42
CA LYS A 91 -25.36 -20.43 -8.76
C LYS A 91 -24.89 -21.57 -9.66
N GLN A 92 -25.29 -21.58 -10.93
CA GLN A 92 -24.93 -22.66 -11.86
C GLN A 92 -23.43 -22.70 -12.17
N ASN A 93 -22.74 -21.57 -12.07
CA ASN A 93 -21.35 -21.42 -12.49
C ASN A 93 -20.37 -21.19 -11.32
N ASP A 94 -20.83 -21.34 -10.08
CA ASP A 94 -20.04 -21.08 -8.87
C ASP A 94 -19.41 -19.68 -8.85
N LEU A 95 -20.14 -18.69 -9.40
CA LEU A 95 -19.67 -17.32 -9.52
C LEU A 95 -20.22 -16.46 -8.38
N TYR A 96 -19.34 -15.63 -7.81
CA TYR A 96 -19.71 -14.64 -6.81
C TYR A 96 -19.61 -13.23 -7.40
N ASP A 97 -20.74 -12.52 -7.47
CA ASP A 97 -20.80 -11.12 -7.86
C ASP A 97 -20.54 -10.21 -6.65
N MET A 98 -19.25 -10.02 -6.38
CA MET A 98 -18.78 -9.20 -5.27
C MET A 98 -19.22 -7.74 -5.40
N PHE A 99 -19.26 -7.18 -6.61
CA PHE A 99 -19.61 -5.78 -6.82
C PHE A 99 -21.03 -5.50 -6.33
N SER A 100 -22.01 -6.26 -6.86
CA SER A 100 -23.41 -6.07 -6.52
C SER A 100 -23.69 -6.45 -5.07
N TRP A 101 -23.07 -7.53 -4.58
CA TRP A 101 -23.25 -7.96 -3.19
C TRP A 101 -22.88 -6.85 -2.21
N TYR A 102 -21.71 -6.22 -2.37
CA TYR A 102 -21.28 -5.13 -1.48
C TYR A 102 -22.11 -3.85 -1.68
N ALA A 103 -22.50 -3.53 -2.91
CA ALA A 103 -23.38 -2.39 -3.18
C ALA A 103 -24.71 -2.55 -2.42
N ILE A 104 -25.33 -3.73 -2.52
CA ILE A 104 -26.59 -4.04 -1.82
C ILE A 104 -26.37 -4.06 -0.31
N ASP A 105 -25.41 -4.85 0.19
CA ASP A 105 -25.12 -5.01 1.62
C ASP A 105 -24.93 -3.67 2.32
N ARG A 106 -24.14 -2.77 1.70
CA ARG A 106 -23.75 -1.50 2.31
C ARG A 106 -24.75 -0.40 2.07
N LEU A 107 -25.29 -0.24 0.86
CA LEU A 107 -26.03 0.95 0.45
C LEU A 107 -27.55 0.81 0.52
N VAL A 108 -28.09 -0.41 0.59
CA VAL A 108 -29.54 -0.66 0.50
C VAL A 108 -30.13 -1.06 1.88
N PRO A 109 -31.29 -0.51 2.29
CA PRO A 109 -32.03 -0.97 3.47
C PRO A 109 -32.49 -2.42 3.32
N ASN A 110 -32.67 -3.15 4.42
CA ASN A 110 -33.07 -4.58 4.41
C ASN A 110 -32.18 -5.47 3.52
N SER A 111 -30.92 -5.07 3.30
CA SER A 111 -30.00 -5.74 2.38
C SER A 111 -29.80 -7.23 2.68
N GLN A 112 -29.78 -7.61 3.96
CA GLN A 112 -29.61 -9.01 4.38
C GLN A 112 -30.79 -9.88 3.94
N GLU A 113 -32.02 -9.38 3.98
CA GLU A 113 -33.22 -10.07 3.50
C GLU A 113 -33.16 -10.23 1.99
N ILE A 114 -32.92 -9.13 1.26
CA ILE A 114 -32.77 -9.12 -0.20
C ILE A 114 -31.72 -10.15 -0.67
N LEU A 115 -30.51 -10.08 -0.11
CA LEU A 115 -29.40 -10.96 -0.48
C LEU A 115 -29.70 -12.43 -0.15
N THR A 116 -30.32 -12.69 1.01
CA THR A 116 -30.63 -14.05 1.46
C THR A 116 -31.77 -14.67 0.65
N ASP A 117 -32.83 -13.91 0.40
CA ASP A 117 -34.01 -14.40 -0.33
C ASP A 117 -33.67 -14.63 -1.79
N THR A 118 -32.93 -13.71 -2.41
CA THR A 118 -32.40 -13.89 -3.76
C THR A 118 -31.55 -15.16 -3.84
N TYR A 119 -30.66 -15.39 -2.87
CA TYR A 119 -29.81 -16.58 -2.88
C TYR A 119 -30.58 -17.88 -2.58
N LYS A 120 -31.66 -17.85 -1.80
CA LYS A 120 -32.43 -19.07 -1.46
C LYS A 120 -33.51 -19.42 -2.47
N SER A 121 -34.07 -18.42 -3.16
CA SER A 121 -35.14 -18.62 -4.14
C SER A 121 -34.66 -19.42 -5.36
N ASP A 122 -35.52 -20.32 -5.85
CA ASP A 122 -35.37 -20.99 -7.14
C ASP A 122 -35.90 -20.12 -8.30
N ASP A 123 -36.85 -19.23 -8.01
CA ASP A 123 -37.40 -18.26 -8.96
C ASP A 123 -36.61 -16.94 -8.96
N VAL A 124 -36.58 -16.26 -10.11
CA VAL A 124 -36.03 -14.91 -10.24
C VAL A 124 -36.96 -13.92 -9.52
N LEU A 125 -36.44 -13.31 -8.45
CA LEU A 125 -37.16 -12.30 -7.68
C LEU A 125 -37.08 -10.93 -8.35
N HIS A 126 -38.13 -10.13 -8.16
CA HIS A 126 -38.18 -8.73 -8.55
C HIS A 126 -38.47 -7.89 -7.30
N TYR A 127 -37.76 -6.78 -7.16
CA TYR A 127 -37.89 -5.88 -6.03
C TYR A 127 -38.31 -4.50 -6.52
N ASP A 128 -39.46 -4.02 -6.03
CA ASP A 128 -39.99 -2.70 -6.35
C ASP A 128 -39.49 -1.65 -5.36
N GLN A 129 -39.14 -0.46 -5.86
CA GLN A 129 -38.86 0.73 -5.05
C GLN A 129 -37.69 0.57 -4.06
N ILE A 130 -36.50 0.21 -4.57
CA ILE A 130 -35.26 0.18 -3.78
C ILE A 130 -34.74 1.60 -3.57
N SER A 131 -34.92 2.11 -2.36
CA SER A 131 -34.29 3.36 -1.94
C SER A 131 -32.87 3.14 -1.43
N LEU A 132 -31.95 4.07 -1.72
CA LEU A 132 -30.68 4.18 -1.02
C LEU A 132 -30.88 4.47 0.47
N LYS A 133 -30.02 3.91 1.33
CA LYS A 133 -29.87 4.37 2.71
C LYS A 133 -29.57 5.86 2.73
N SER A 134 -30.10 6.56 3.73
CA SER A 134 -29.87 8.00 3.87
C SER A 134 -28.40 8.32 4.14
N GLN A 135 -27.98 9.56 3.83
CA GLN A 135 -26.63 10.04 4.14
C GLN A 135 -26.30 9.91 5.64
N GLU A 136 -27.29 10.12 6.51
CA GLU A 136 -27.15 10.02 7.97
C GLU A 136 -26.93 8.57 8.41
N GLU A 137 -27.71 7.62 7.89
CA GLU A 137 -27.54 6.18 8.17
C GLU A 137 -26.16 5.68 7.75
N LEU A 138 -25.69 6.13 6.59
CA LEU A 138 -24.38 5.79 6.05
C LEU A 138 -23.22 6.56 6.71
N GLN A 139 -23.53 7.58 7.50
CA GLN A 139 -22.57 8.52 8.07
C GLN A 139 -21.64 9.11 7.01
N SER A 140 -22.15 9.36 5.80
CA SER A 140 -21.31 9.85 4.72
C SER A 140 -21.03 11.33 4.87
N HIS A 141 -19.77 11.71 4.69
CA HIS A 141 -19.36 13.11 4.73
C HIS A 141 -19.94 13.91 3.56
N PHE A 142 -20.06 13.28 2.39
CA PHE A 142 -20.55 13.92 1.17
C PHE A 142 -21.98 13.52 0.84
N PRO A 143 -22.75 14.38 0.14
CA PRO A 143 -24.03 13.98 -0.41
C PRO A 143 -23.87 12.78 -1.35
N LEU A 144 -24.64 11.72 -1.13
CA LEU A 144 -24.48 10.43 -1.83
C LEU A 144 -24.47 10.59 -3.36
N LYS A 145 -25.35 11.44 -3.90
CA LYS A 145 -25.44 11.76 -5.34
C LYS A 145 -24.15 12.30 -5.98
N THR A 146 -23.19 12.76 -5.18
CA THR A 146 -21.89 13.25 -5.65
C THR A 146 -20.84 12.14 -5.73
N LEU A 147 -21.12 10.99 -5.12
CA LEU A 147 -20.21 9.84 -5.07
C LEU A 147 -20.46 8.94 -6.28
N LYS A 148 -19.37 8.63 -6.98
CA LYS A 148 -19.37 7.74 -8.13
C LYS A 148 -18.98 6.33 -7.71
N LEU A 149 -19.91 5.40 -7.84
CA LEU A 149 -19.68 3.96 -7.71
C LEU A 149 -19.11 3.43 -9.04
N GLY A 150 -18.11 2.56 -8.95
CA GLY A 150 -17.49 1.89 -10.07
C GLY A 150 -16.75 0.66 -9.60
N ASN A 151 -16.05 -0.03 -10.49
CA ASN A 151 -15.41 -1.33 -10.23
C ASN A 151 -14.29 -1.27 -9.15
N PHE A 152 -14.66 -1.21 -7.87
CA PHE A 152 -13.76 -0.96 -6.75
C PHE A 152 -13.02 -2.21 -6.24
N ALA A 153 -13.60 -3.41 -6.38
CA ALA A 153 -13.06 -4.62 -5.75
C ALA A 153 -11.62 -4.97 -6.21
N PRO A 154 -11.27 -4.90 -7.52
CA PRO A 154 -9.89 -5.11 -7.94
C PRO A 154 -8.92 -4.09 -7.34
N TRP A 155 -9.34 -2.84 -7.13
CA TRP A 155 -8.51 -1.80 -6.54
C TRP A 155 -8.19 -2.09 -5.07
N HIS A 156 -9.13 -2.65 -4.31
CA HIS A 156 -8.84 -3.12 -2.94
C HIS A 156 -7.69 -4.14 -2.94
N LYS A 157 -7.72 -5.14 -3.84
CA LYS A 157 -6.62 -6.11 -3.99
C LYS A 157 -5.32 -5.45 -4.46
N LEU A 158 -5.39 -4.45 -5.33
CA LEU A 158 -4.22 -3.69 -5.75
C LEU A 158 -3.56 -2.98 -4.57
N PHE A 159 -4.34 -2.25 -3.75
CA PHE A 159 -3.80 -1.55 -2.58
C PHE A 159 -3.16 -2.51 -1.59
N ASN A 160 -3.83 -3.63 -1.26
CA ASN A 160 -3.26 -4.65 -0.38
C ASN A 160 -1.97 -5.25 -0.94
N THR A 161 -1.94 -5.55 -2.24
CA THR A 161 -0.75 -6.11 -2.89
C THR A 161 0.41 -5.11 -2.92
N LEU A 162 0.14 -3.83 -3.20
CA LEU A 162 1.14 -2.76 -3.14
C LEU A 162 1.68 -2.58 -1.72
N ASN A 163 0.82 -2.60 -0.70
CA ASN A 163 1.21 -2.48 0.71
C ASN A 163 2.11 -3.64 1.16
N ALA A 164 1.74 -4.88 0.81
CA ALA A 164 2.52 -6.07 1.12
C ALA A 164 3.87 -6.07 0.37
N ALA A 165 3.85 -5.75 -0.92
CA ALA A 165 5.06 -5.65 -1.75
C ALA A 165 6.00 -4.54 -1.25
N PHE A 166 5.46 -3.39 -0.83
CA PHE A 166 6.21 -2.29 -0.24
C PHE A 166 6.93 -2.72 1.04
N SER A 167 6.23 -3.36 1.97
CA SER A 167 6.81 -3.85 3.22
C SER A 167 7.95 -4.84 2.98
N LEU A 168 7.73 -5.81 2.09
CA LEU A 168 8.75 -6.78 1.68
C LEU A 168 9.98 -6.11 1.05
N MET A 169 9.74 -5.15 0.17
CA MET A 169 10.78 -4.40 -0.51
C MET A 169 11.60 -3.55 0.46
N VAL A 170 11.00 -2.90 1.45
CA VAL A 170 11.73 -2.13 2.47
C VAL A 170 12.74 -3.02 3.20
N VAL A 171 12.30 -4.20 3.69
CA VAL A 171 13.18 -5.15 4.38
C VAL A 171 14.31 -5.63 3.46
N PHE A 172 14.00 -5.90 2.20
CA PHE A 172 14.99 -6.31 1.20
C PHE A 172 16.03 -5.22 0.91
N VAL A 173 15.61 -3.97 0.73
CA VAL A 173 16.55 -2.85 0.50
C VAL A 173 17.41 -2.61 1.74
N ILE A 174 16.83 -2.67 2.94
CA ILE A 174 17.59 -2.62 4.21
C ILE A 174 18.63 -3.74 4.24
N TYR A 175 18.26 -4.98 3.90
CA TYR A 175 19.17 -6.12 3.87
C TYR A 175 20.37 -5.90 2.93
N ILE A 176 20.12 -5.41 1.71
CA ILE A 176 21.21 -5.14 0.76
C ILE A 176 22.14 -4.05 1.28
N CYS A 177 21.56 -2.99 1.84
CA CYS A 177 22.26 -1.75 2.16
C CYS A 177 22.84 -1.69 3.58
N CYS A 178 22.45 -2.58 4.49
CA CYS A 178 22.84 -2.52 5.91
C CYS A 178 24.35 -2.48 6.12
N SER A 179 25.13 -3.13 5.24
CA SER A 179 26.58 -3.20 5.35
C SER A 179 27.33 -1.99 4.81
N ILE A 180 26.65 -0.90 4.43
CA ILE A 180 27.26 0.20 3.65
C ILE A 180 28.46 0.84 4.36
N PHE A 181 28.39 1.06 5.68
CA PHE A 181 29.51 1.51 6.52
C PHE A 181 29.94 0.45 7.53
N SER A 182 28.99 -0.22 8.18
CA SER A 182 29.28 -1.25 9.17
C SER A 182 30.01 -2.47 8.59
N GLY A 183 29.87 -2.74 7.29
CA GLY A 183 30.62 -3.79 6.60
C GLY A 183 32.11 -3.48 6.44
N ASP A 184 32.46 -2.21 6.22
CA ASP A 184 33.85 -1.77 6.14
C ASP A 184 34.50 -1.86 7.52
N ARG A 185 33.76 -1.48 8.57
CA ARG A 185 34.22 -1.62 9.95
C ARG A 185 34.40 -3.08 10.37
N ALA A 186 33.45 -3.95 10.04
CA ALA A 186 33.55 -5.38 10.34
C ALA A 186 34.78 -6.03 9.68
N ARG A 187 35.22 -5.52 8.52
CA ARG A 187 36.42 -5.98 7.80
C ARG A 187 37.69 -5.20 8.17
N LYS A 188 37.63 -4.31 9.16
CA LYS A 188 38.75 -3.44 9.59
C LYS A 188 39.33 -2.58 8.44
N MET A 189 38.49 -2.22 7.46
CA MET A 189 38.89 -1.40 6.32
C MET A 189 38.81 0.11 6.60
N ASP A 190 38.15 0.52 7.69
CA ASP A 190 37.95 1.94 8.03
C ASP A 190 39.28 2.72 8.08
N SER A 191 40.34 2.17 8.71
CA SER A 191 41.64 2.85 8.81
C SER A 191 42.31 3.07 7.45
N LEU A 192 42.21 2.09 6.54
CA LEU A 192 42.72 2.21 5.16
C LEU A 192 41.90 3.20 4.35
N LEU A 193 40.57 3.14 4.42
CA LEU A 193 39.69 4.00 3.62
C LEU A 193 39.76 5.45 4.07
N LEU A 194 39.74 5.72 5.39
CA LEU A 194 39.68 7.07 5.96
C LEU A 194 41.02 7.83 5.90
N THR A 195 42.12 7.17 5.55
CA THR A 195 43.43 7.81 5.28
C THR A 195 43.61 8.19 3.81
N THR A 196 42.76 7.70 2.90
CA THR A 196 42.82 8.09 1.49
C THR A 196 42.34 9.53 1.23
N LYS A 197 42.84 10.15 0.16
CA LYS A 197 42.50 11.53 -0.26
C LYS A 197 40.99 11.80 -0.32
N TYR A 198 40.19 10.81 -0.70
CA TYR A 198 38.74 10.95 -0.91
C TYR A 198 37.87 10.18 0.09
N GLY A 199 38.47 9.45 1.03
CA GLY A 199 37.77 8.53 1.91
C GLY A 199 36.77 9.17 2.87
N ARG A 200 37.13 10.31 3.47
CA ARG A 200 36.25 11.00 4.44
C ARG A 200 35.13 11.82 3.80
N ASN A 201 35.26 12.16 2.52
CA ASN A 201 34.35 13.06 1.82
C ASN A 201 33.64 12.36 0.66
N GLN A 202 34.28 12.26 -0.52
CA GLN A 202 33.61 11.78 -1.73
C GLN A 202 33.16 10.32 -1.62
N LEU A 203 33.92 9.47 -0.91
CA LEU A 203 33.51 8.07 -0.69
C LEU A 203 32.24 8.00 0.19
N THR A 204 32.16 8.83 1.24
CA THR A 204 30.97 8.93 2.09
C THR A 204 29.75 9.35 1.27
N ILE A 205 29.87 10.38 0.43
CA ILE A 205 28.77 10.83 -0.44
C ILE A 205 28.41 9.74 -1.44
N ALA A 206 29.40 9.09 -2.08
CA ALA A 206 29.16 8.03 -3.03
C ALA A 206 28.40 6.84 -2.43
N LYS A 207 28.72 6.46 -1.19
CA LYS A 207 27.99 5.43 -0.43
C LYS A 207 26.52 5.79 -0.21
N ILE A 208 26.27 7.01 0.27
CA ILE A 208 24.92 7.51 0.52
C ILE A 208 24.11 7.53 -0.79
N VAL A 209 24.67 8.11 -1.85
CA VAL A 209 24.03 8.15 -3.17
C VAL A 209 23.76 6.74 -3.72
N SER A 210 24.66 5.78 -3.50
CA SER A 210 24.46 4.39 -3.94
C SER A 210 23.28 3.72 -3.24
N VAL A 211 23.09 3.96 -1.94
CA VAL A 211 21.94 3.44 -1.18
C VAL A 211 20.62 3.99 -1.72
N PHE A 212 20.54 5.30 -1.96
CA PHE A 212 19.32 5.89 -2.51
C PHE A 212 19.08 5.50 -3.97
N GLY A 213 20.14 5.33 -4.77
CA GLY A 213 20.05 4.88 -6.15
C GLY A 213 19.48 3.47 -6.28
N ILE A 214 20.03 2.50 -5.52
CA ILE A 214 19.53 1.12 -5.55
C ILE A 214 18.10 1.02 -5.00
N ALA A 215 17.79 1.78 -3.96
CA ALA A 215 16.46 1.83 -3.39
C ALA A 215 15.42 2.37 -4.37
N THR A 216 15.74 3.49 -5.03
CA THR A 216 14.84 4.12 -6.03
C THR A 216 14.59 3.18 -7.21
N LEU A 217 15.64 2.53 -7.71
CA LEU A 217 15.49 1.55 -8.78
C LEU A 217 14.62 0.36 -8.34
N THR A 218 14.86 -0.18 -7.14
CA THR A 218 14.08 -1.31 -6.61
C THR A 218 12.61 -0.92 -6.42
N PHE A 219 12.36 0.28 -5.89
CA PHE A 219 11.01 0.83 -5.73
C PHE A 219 10.27 0.93 -7.05
N ALA A 220 10.91 1.50 -8.07
CA ALA A 220 10.33 1.65 -9.39
C ALA A 220 10.03 0.29 -10.03
N LEU A 221 10.96 -0.67 -9.95
CA LEU A 221 10.80 -2.01 -10.53
C LEU A 221 9.67 -2.80 -9.86
N VAL A 222 9.62 -2.84 -8.53
CA VAL A 222 8.59 -3.58 -7.79
C VAL A 222 7.20 -2.98 -8.04
N ASN A 223 7.05 -1.66 -7.93
CA ASN A 223 5.76 -1.00 -8.21
C ASN A 223 5.32 -1.20 -9.68
N SER A 224 6.24 -1.03 -10.63
CA SER A 224 5.93 -1.24 -12.05
C SER A 224 5.51 -2.67 -12.32
N LEU A 225 6.14 -3.66 -11.68
CA LEU A 225 5.76 -5.06 -11.82
C LEU A 225 4.36 -5.33 -11.28
N VAL A 226 4.04 -4.84 -10.07
CA VAL A 226 2.69 -4.99 -9.47
C VAL A 226 1.64 -4.35 -10.37
N LEU A 227 1.86 -3.12 -10.83
CA LEU A 227 0.93 -2.38 -11.68
C LEU A 227 0.78 -3.02 -13.08
N LEU A 228 1.85 -3.58 -13.63
CA LEU A 228 1.81 -4.31 -14.90
C LEU A 228 0.97 -5.58 -14.77
N VAL A 229 1.21 -6.39 -13.74
CA VAL A 229 0.43 -7.61 -13.50
C VAL A 229 -1.04 -7.26 -13.25
N PHE A 230 -1.32 -6.24 -12.44
CA PHE A 230 -2.67 -5.77 -12.20
C PHE A 230 -3.35 -5.30 -13.49
N GLY A 231 -2.71 -4.42 -14.26
CA GLY A 231 -3.28 -3.85 -15.48
C GLY A 231 -3.52 -4.88 -16.58
N THR A 232 -2.67 -5.90 -16.72
CA THR A 232 -2.90 -6.99 -17.68
C THR A 232 -4.00 -7.94 -17.23
N TYR A 233 -4.13 -8.17 -15.92
CA TYR A 233 -5.04 -9.16 -15.38
C TYR A 233 -6.44 -8.64 -15.04
N PHE A 234 -6.57 -7.42 -14.52
CA PHE A 234 -7.85 -6.78 -14.17
C PHE A 234 -8.21 -5.59 -15.06
N GLY A 235 -7.25 -5.01 -15.79
CA GLY A 235 -7.46 -3.73 -16.47
C GLY A 235 -7.45 -2.56 -15.50
N TRP A 236 -7.99 -1.42 -15.95
CA TRP A 236 -8.05 -0.16 -15.18
C TRP A 236 -9.48 0.33 -14.97
N SER A 237 -10.47 -0.56 -15.12
CA SER A 237 -11.86 -0.26 -14.82
C SER A 237 -12.00 0.19 -13.37
N GLY A 238 -12.85 1.19 -13.10
CA GLY A 238 -13.05 1.75 -11.77
C GLY A 238 -12.02 2.79 -11.32
N TRP A 239 -11.08 3.23 -12.16
CA TRP A 239 -10.07 4.23 -11.80
C TRP A 239 -10.65 5.57 -11.31
N ASP A 240 -11.82 5.95 -11.81
CA ASP A 240 -12.55 7.17 -11.48
C ASP A 240 -13.62 6.98 -10.39
N THR A 241 -13.69 5.79 -9.79
CA THR A 241 -14.53 5.51 -8.62
C THR A 241 -14.11 6.43 -7.47
N SER A 242 -15.09 7.00 -6.77
CA SER A 242 -14.81 7.81 -5.58
C SER A 242 -14.18 6.94 -4.48
N VAL A 243 -13.18 7.43 -3.76
CA VAL A 243 -12.51 6.69 -2.66
C VAL A 243 -13.52 6.16 -1.62
N GLN A 244 -14.55 6.95 -1.33
CA GLN A 244 -15.65 6.62 -0.43
C GLN A 244 -16.46 5.41 -0.91
N MET A 245 -16.42 5.09 -2.20
CA MET A 245 -17.11 3.96 -2.84
C MET A 245 -16.25 2.71 -2.96
N ASN A 246 -15.07 2.67 -2.32
CA ASN A 246 -14.39 1.40 -2.09
C ASN A 246 -15.08 0.67 -0.93
N LEU A 247 -16.17 -0.04 -1.24
CA LEU A 247 -17.09 -0.58 -0.25
C LEU A 247 -16.46 -1.66 0.66
N GLU A 248 -15.33 -2.26 0.25
CA GLU A 248 -14.53 -3.16 1.10
C GLU A 248 -13.93 -2.45 2.32
N TRP A 249 -13.81 -1.11 2.27
CA TRP A 249 -13.28 -0.28 3.36
C TRP A 249 -14.35 0.18 4.36
N ILE A 250 -15.56 -0.39 4.29
CA ILE A 250 -16.62 -0.19 5.28
C ILE A 250 -16.63 -1.40 6.23
N SER A 251 -16.32 -1.17 7.49
CA SER A 251 -16.28 -2.17 8.56
C SER A 251 -16.82 -1.58 9.86
N THR A 252 -16.84 -2.38 10.93
CA THR A 252 -17.17 -1.90 12.28
C THR A 252 -16.11 -0.97 12.86
N ILE A 253 -14.90 -0.95 12.30
CA ILE A 253 -13.76 -0.16 12.80
C ILE A 253 -13.58 1.11 11.96
N TYR A 254 -13.68 0.99 10.64
CA TYR A 254 -13.47 2.08 9.69
C TYR A 254 -14.68 2.23 8.78
N ASN A 255 -15.13 3.46 8.58
CA ASN A 255 -16.14 3.80 7.59
C ASN A 255 -15.56 4.85 6.63
N ILE A 256 -15.09 4.40 5.46
CA ILE A 256 -14.45 5.28 4.48
C ILE A 256 -15.39 6.39 3.97
N LEU A 257 -16.72 6.22 4.06
CA LEU A 257 -17.68 7.25 3.68
C LEU A 257 -17.52 8.56 4.47
N GLN A 258 -16.90 8.50 5.66
CA GLN A 258 -16.57 9.68 6.48
C GLN A 258 -15.35 10.46 5.98
N PHE A 259 -14.60 9.92 5.01
CA PHE A 259 -13.39 10.58 4.51
C PHE A 259 -13.74 11.89 3.77
N PRO A 260 -13.24 13.06 4.22
CA PRO A 260 -13.75 14.36 3.80
C PRO A 260 -13.05 14.95 2.57
N VAL A 261 -12.43 14.11 1.73
CA VAL A 261 -11.73 14.56 0.51
C VAL A 261 -12.34 13.89 -0.70
N HIS A 262 -12.86 14.69 -1.64
CA HIS A 262 -13.24 14.21 -2.96
C HIS A 262 -11.98 13.81 -3.72
N MET A 263 -11.84 12.51 -3.98
CA MET A 263 -10.71 11.92 -4.68
C MET A 263 -11.17 10.59 -5.28
N ASN A 264 -10.64 10.24 -6.45
CA ASN A 264 -10.85 8.92 -7.05
C ASN A 264 -9.73 7.93 -6.71
N LEU A 265 -9.91 6.65 -7.05
CA LEU A 265 -8.95 5.59 -6.72
C LEU A 265 -7.59 5.77 -7.43
N LEU A 266 -7.56 6.33 -8.64
CA LEU A 266 -6.30 6.62 -9.35
C LEU A 266 -5.48 7.72 -8.65
N GLU A 267 -6.12 8.81 -8.26
CA GLU A 267 -5.50 9.89 -7.50
C GLU A 267 -4.96 9.38 -6.15
N LEU A 268 -5.71 8.49 -5.48
CA LEU A 268 -5.26 7.84 -4.25
C LEU A 268 -4.04 6.97 -4.50
N LEU A 269 -4.03 6.17 -5.57
CA LEU A 269 -2.89 5.34 -5.97
C LEU A 269 -1.61 6.17 -6.15
N ILE A 270 -1.70 7.29 -6.86
CA ILE A 270 -0.55 8.20 -7.07
C ILE A 270 -0.04 8.74 -5.73
N ARG A 271 -0.94 9.19 -4.85
CA ARG A 271 -0.57 9.72 -3.52
C ARG A 271 0.03 8.64 -2.63
N LEU A 272 -0.47 7.41 -2.69
CA LEU A 272 0.04 6.27 -1.95
C LEU A 272 1.48 5.92 -2.38
N ILE A 273 1.72 5.82 -3.69
CA ILE A 273 3.06 5.55 -4.23
C ILE A 273 4.05 6.64 -3.80
N LEU A 274 3.65 7.91 -3.87
CA LEU A 274 4.48 9.02 -3.40
C LEU A 274 4.78 8.92 -1.89
N PHE A 275 3.76 8.64 -1.08
CA PHE A 275 3.88 8.53 0.37
C PHE A 275 4.81 7.38 0.78
N GLN A 276 4.67 6.22 0.13
CA GLN A 276 5.55 5.06 0.28
C GLN A 276 6.98 5.37 -0.14
N PHE A 277 7.18 6.04 -1.29
CA PHE A 277 8.52 6.41 -1.76
C PHE A 277 9.24 7.33 -0.75
N VAL A 278 8.57 8.36 -0.26
CA VAL A 278 9.12 9.24 0.78
C VAL A 278 9.41 8.48 2.08
N GLY A 279 8.53 7.53 2.47
CA GLY A 279 8.76 6.62 3.58
C GLY A 279 10.03 5.78 3.42
N LEU A 280 10.25 5.21 2.24
CA LEU A 280 11.46 4.45 1.91
C LEU A 280 12.72 5.32 2.01
N LEU A 281 12.68 6.56 1.48
CA LEU A 281 13.82 7.47 1.61
C LEU A 281 14.15 7.75 3.08
N PHE A 282 13.11 8.04 3.88
CA PHE A 282 13.25 8.28 5.31
C PHE A 282 13.92 7.12 6.06
N ILE A 283 13.41 5.89 5.92
CA ILE A 283 13.98 4.75 6.63
C ILE A 283 15.41 4.44 6.21
N LEU A 284 15.77 4.71 4.94
CA LEU A 284 17.15 4.55 4.47
C LEU A 284 18.09 5.62 4.98
N GLY A 285 17.63 6.87 5.13
CA GLY A 285 18.38 7.90 5.84
C GLY A 285 18.74 7.47 7.25
N VAL A 286 17.77 6.91 7.99
CA VAL A 286 17.98 6.36 9.33
C VAL A 286 18.93 5.16 9.32
N MET A 287 18.74 4.20 8.41
CA MET A 287 19.61 3.02 8.28
C MET A 287 21.07 3.42 7.97
N VAL A 288 21.28 4.39 7.09
CA VAL A 288 22.61 4.94 6.78
C VAL A 288 23.29 5.49 8.03
N LEU A 289 22.55 6.23 8.87
CA LEU A 289 23.04 6.71 10.15
C LEU A 289 23.38 5.56 11.10
N ILE A 290 22.49 4.59 11.26
CA ILE A 290 22.73 3.39 12.08
C ILE A 290 23.97 2.64 11.60
N SER A 291 24.15 2.47 10.28
CA SER A 291 25.32 1.79 9.69
C SER A 291 26.62 2.52 10.03
N SER A 292 26.58 3.86 10.07
CA SER A 292 27.75 4.66 10.45
C SER A 292 28.15 4.49 11.92
N LEU A 293 27.17 4.22 12.80
CA LEU A 293 27.38 4.09 14.24
C LEU A 293 27.74 2.65 14.65
N THR A 294 27.11 1.66 14.04
CA THR A 294 27.26 0.23 14.37
C THR A 294 28.56 -0.39 13.84
N LYS A 295 29.01 -1.47 14.48
CA LYS A 295 30.26 -2.16 14.15
C LYS A 295 30.10 -3.37 13.21
N SER A 296 28.87 -3.89 13.06
CA SER A 296 28.60 -5.06 12.22
C SER A 296 27.34 -4.87 11.35
N PRO A 297 27.30 -5.44 10.13
CA PRO A 297 26.11 -5.40 9.28
C PRO A 297 24.86 -6.00 9.92
N LEU A 298 25.03 -7.05 10.73
CA LEU A 298 23.93 -7.70 11.43
C LEU A 298 23.26 -6.74 12.44
N ALA A 299 24.06 -5.99 13.21
CA ALA A 299 23.52 -4.98 14.12
C ALA A 299 22.81 -3.86 13.34
N THR A 300 23.39 -3.40 12.23
CA THR A 300 22.72 -2.41 11.38
C THR A 300 21.36 -2.92 10.87
N PHE A 301 21.33 -4.15 10.37
CA PHE A 301 20.13 -4.77 9.85
C PHE A 301 19.05 -4.87 10.93
N ALA A 302 19.37 -5.50 12.07
CA ALA A 302 18.43 -5.70 13.17
C ALA A 302 17.87 -4.37 13.70
N SER A 303 18.71 -3.36 13.92
CA SER A 303 18.25 -2.04 14.38
C SER A 303 17.39 -1.32 13.35
N SER A 304 17.70 -1.44 12.06
CA SER A 304 16.94 -0.76 11.00
C SER A 304 15.58 -1.44 10.75
N VAL A 305 15.52 -2.77 10.78
CA VAL A 305 14.25 -3.52 10.74
C VAL A 305 13.41 -3.23 11.98
N GLY A 306 14.05 -3.18 13.16
CA GLY A 306 13.37 -2.78 14.39
C GLY A 306 12.76 -1.38 14.27
N MET A 307 13.49 -0.41 13.73
CA MET A 307 12.97 0.95 13.51
C MET A 307 11.84 1.02 12.48
N PHE A 308 11.84 0.13 11.48
CA PHE A 308 10.75 0.02 10.52
C PHE A 308 9.47 -0.54 11.16
N LEU A 309 9.58 -1.60 11.97
CA LEU A 309 8.42 -2.31 12.54
C LEU A 309 7.91 -1.71 13.85
N ALA A 310 8.78 -1.09 14.65
CA ALA A 310 8.43 -0.61 15.98
C ALA A 310 7.31 0.44 16.00
N PRO A 311 7.24 1.42 15.07
CA PRO A 311 6.16 2.42 15.09
C PRO A 311 4.76 1.81 15.02
N ASP A 312 4.55 0.86 14.11
CA ASP A 312 3.25 0.18 13.95
C ASP A 312 2.92 -0.67 15.18
N PHE A 313 3.89 -1.44 15.68
CA PHE A 313 3.73 -2.22 16.89
C PHE A 313 3.34 -1.34 18.10
N LEU A 314 4.03 -0.20 18.28
CA LEU A 314 3.78 0.71 19.38
C LEU A 314 2.45 1.46 19.25
N MET A 315 1.93 1.69 18.04
CA MET A 315 0.60 2.30 17.84
C MET A 315 -0.54 1.38 18.33
N ASN A 316 -0.32 0.07 18.38
CA ASN A 316 -1.29 -0.86 18.97
C ASN A 316 -1.37 -0.74 20.51
N ILE A 317 -0.27 -0.28 21.14
CA ILE A 317 -0.18 -0.03 22.59
C ILE A 317 -0.69 1.38 22.90
N PHE A 318 -0.14 2.38 22.21
CA PHE A 318 -0.55 3.79 22.31
C PHE A 318 -1.60 4.08 21.24
N ARG A 319 -2.86 3.73 21.51
CA ARG A 319 -3.95 3.82 20.54
C ARG A 319 -4.27 5.26 20.10
N ASP A 320 -4.12 6.22 21.01
CA ASP A 320 -4.44 7.63 20.79
C ASP A 320 -3.40 8.58 21.43
N GLY A 321 -3.62 9.88 21.26
CA GLY A 321 -2.85 10.94 21.92
C GLY A 321 -1.53 11.28 21.22
N LEU A 322 -0.71 12.11 21.88
CA LEU A 322 0.50 12.67 21.28
C LEU A 322 1.49 11.59 20.82
N MET A 323 1.66 10.52 21.60
CA MET A 323 2.58 9.43 21.24
C MET A 323 2.13 8.73 19.96
N ASN A 324 0.84 8.42 19.81
CA ASN A 324 0.30 7.82 18.60
C ASN A 324 0.52 8.72 17.37
N LYS A 325 0.28 10.03 17.51
CA LYS A 325 0.54 11.02 16.47
C LYS A 325 2.02 11.04 16.08
N ILE A 326 2.93 11.04 17.05
CA ILE A 326 4.38 10.98 16.77
C ILE A 326 4.72 9.67 16.04
N LEU A 327 4.26 8.51 16.53
CA LEU A 327 4.53 7.21 15.91
C LEU A 327 4.02 7.12 14.47
N THR A 328 2.91 7.79 14.15
CA THR A 328 2.35 7.85 12.78
C THR A 328 3.32 8.52 11.79
N ILE A 329 4.12 9.50 12.24
CA ILE A 329 5.16 10.11 11.38
C ILE A 329 6.24 9.08 11.03
N PHE A 330 6.62 8.25 12.01
CA PHE A 330 7.70 7.27 11.89
C PHE A 330 7.28 5.96 11.21
N SER A 331 6.02 5.55 11.37
CA SER A 331 5.47 4.42 10.61
C SER A 331 5.47 4.77 9.15
N ILE A 332 6.10 3.94 8.31
CA ILE A 332 6.02 4.07 6.86
C ILE A 332 5.07 3.02 6.26
N SER A 333 4.47 2.17 7.08
CA SER A 333 3.46 1.22 6.63
C SER A 333 2.25 1.97 6.10
N THR A 334 1.67 1.42 5.04
CA THR A 334 0.42 1.90 4.46
C THR A 334 -0.68 0.84 4.50
N ASP A 335 -0.44 -0.24 5.24
CA ASP A 335 -1.43 -1.28 5.50
C ASP A 335 -2.63 -0.70 6.25
N GLY A 336 -3.85 -1.15 5.92
CA GLY A 336 -5.09 -0.50 6.37
C GLY A 336 -5.19 0.94 5.86
N THR A 337 -5.06 1.13 4.55
CA THR A 337 -5.03 2.45 3.89
C THR A 337 -6.22 3.33 4.27
N GLU A 338 -7.42 2.75 4.37
CA GLU A 338 -8.64 3.41 4.82
C GLU A 338 -8.52 4.02 6.22
N GLY A 339 -7.89 3.30 7.15
CA GLY A 339 -7.63 3.79 8.50
C GLY A 339 -6.66 4.97 8.50
N ILE A 340 -5.63 4.93 7.64
CA ILE A 340 -4.68 6.03 7.49
C ILE A 340 -5.35 7.27 6.90
N LEU A 341 -6.21 7.11 5.88
CA LEU A 341 -6.96 8.20 5.28
C LEU A 341 -7.83 8.92 6.31
N LEU A 342 -8.62 8.17 7.08
CA LEU A 342 -9.48 8.70 8.14
C LEU A 342 -8.68 9.32 9.30
N LYS A 343 -7.58 8.67 9.70
CA LYS A 343 -6.71 9.16 10.77
C LYS A 343 -6.07 10.50 10.41
N LEU A 344 -5.59 10.63 9.17
CA LEU A 344 -4.97 11.86 8.69
C LEU A 344 -6.01 12.93 8.35
N SER A 345 -7.30 12.65 8.30
CA SER A 345 -8.34 13.67 8.04
C SER A 345 -8.96 14.28 9.29
N ASN A 346 -8.63 13.79 10.50
CA ASN A 346 -9.27 14.21 11.75
C ASN A 346 -8.25 14.70 12.78
N SER A 347 -8.53 15.82 13.46
CA SER A 347 -7.65 16.38 14.52
C SER A 347 -7.58 15.52 15.78
N LYS A 348 -8.55 14.64 16.00
CA LYS A 348 -8.43 13.57 17.01
C LYS A 348 -7.42 12.51 16.55
N GLY A 349 -7.41 12.20 15.25
CA GLY A 349 -6.50 11.22 14.63
C GLY A 349 -5.06 11.72 14.46
N PHE A 350 -4.86 12.98 14.06
CA PHE A 350 -3.54 13.57 13.83
C PHE A 350 -3.47 15.07 14.21
N PHE A 351 -2.43 15.80 13.80
CA PHE A 351 -2.18 17.16 14.30
C PHE A 351 -3.17 18.21 13.80
N PHE A 352 -3.51 18.20 12.51
CA PHE A 352 -4.47 19.13 11.89
C PHE A 352 -5.81 18.44 11.62
N SER A 353 -6.86 19.22 11.35
CA SER A 353 -8.17 18.72 10.89
C SER A 353 -8.29 18.61 9.37
N ASP A 354 -7.17 18.69 8.64
CA ASP A 354 -7.12 18.69 7.19
C ASP A 354 -6.18 17.59 6.68
N PHE A 355 -6.70 16.75 5.79
CA PHE A 355 -5.97 15.59 5.24
C PHE A 355 -4.73 16.00 4.46
N ILE A 356 -4.83 17.06 3.64
CA ILE A 356 -3.73 17.50 2.78
C ILE A 356 -2.61 18.10 3.64
N ALA A 357 -2.93 18.98 4.58
CA ALA A 357 -1.99 19.57 5.51
C ALA A 357 -1.26 18.50 6.33
N ASN A 358 -1.99 17.50 6.84
CA ASN A 358 -1.42 16.39 7.58
C ASN A 358 -0.49 15.53 6.69
N GLY A 359 -0.94 15.15 5.48
CA GLY A 359 -0.15 14.37 4.53
C GLY A 359 1.14 15.09 4.12
N VAL A 360 1.06 16.37 3.77
CA VAL A 360 2.23 17.21 3.44
C VAL A 360 3.17 17.33 4.64
N SER A 361 2.64 17.52 5.85
CA SER A 361 3.45 17.61 7.06
C SER A 361 4.25 16.33 7.32
N VAL A 362 3.62 15.16 7.18
CA VAL A 362 4.32 13.88 7.32
C VAL A 362 5.43 13.75 6.27
N ILE A 363 5.14 14.08 5.01
CA ILE A 363 6.15 14.06 3.92
C ILE A 363 7.33 14.98 4.25
N MET A 364 7.05 16.23 4.62
CA MET A 364 8.08 17.24 4.91
C MET A 364 8.94 16.85 6.11
N ILE A 365 8.33 16.33 7.18
CA ILE A 365 9.06 15.86 8.37
C ILE A 365 9.95 14.67 8.02
N ARG A 366 9.43 13.68 7.28
CA ARG A 366 10.19 12.51 6.83
C ARG A 366 11.41 12.90 5.98
N LEU A 367 11.22 13.80 5.01
CA LEU A 367 12.32 14.31 4.18
C LEU A 367 13.35 15.09 5.02
N SER A 368 12.89 15.93 5.93
CA SER A 368 13.77 16.69 6.83
C SER A 368 14.62 15.77 7.71
N LEU A 369 14.00 14.74 8.31
CA LEU A 369 14.71 13.74 9.11
C LEU A 369 15.68 12.91 8.25
N MET A 370 15.28 12.53 7.04
CA MET A 370 16.17 11.86 6.08
C MET A 370 17.45 12.69 5.82
N PHE A 371 17.29 13.97 5.47
CA PHE A 371 18.42 14.87 5.23
C PHE A 371 19.29 15.05 6.47
N LEU A 372 18.67 15.20 7.64
CA LEU A 372 19.36 15.30 8.92
C LEU A 372 20.21 14.05 9.19
N CYS A 373 19.66 12.85 9.02
CA CYS A 373 20.39 11.60 9.23
C CYS A 373 21.57 11.45 8.25
N CYS A 374 21.39 11.85 6.98
CA CYS A 374 22.48 11.85 6.00
C CYS A 374 23.58 12.87 6.37
N LEU A 375 23.20 14.06 6.81
CA LEU A 375 24.13 15.10 7.25
C LEU A 375 24.90 14.68 8.50
N MET A 376 24.22 14.09 9.48
CA MET A 376 24.84 13.52 10.68
C MET A 376 25.84 12.43 10.31
N THR A 377 25.46 11.51 9.43
CA THR A 377 26.34 10.46 8.92
C THR A 377 27.60 11.06 8.29
N TYR A 378 27.43 12.04 7.41
CA TYR A 378 28.56 12.72 6.78
C TYR A 378 29.48 13.39 7.81
N ARG A 379 28.92 14.09 8.81
CA ARG A 379 29.69 14.73 9.88
C ARG A 379 30.44 13.72 10.75
N ILE A 380 29.80 12.60 11.11
CA ILE A 380 30.40 11.52 11.90
C ILE A 380 31.61 10.95 11.15
N ILE A 381 31.46 10.59 9.88
CA ILE A 381 32.56 10.00 9.10
C ILE A 381 33.69 11.03 8.87
N ARG A 382 33.36 12.29 8.62
CA ARG A 382 34.35 13.35 8.42
C ARG A 382 35.21 13.62 9.66
N LYS A 383 34.61 13.56 10.85
CA LYS A 383 35.27 13.83 12.14
C LYS A 383 35.84 12.58 12.82
N ARG A 384 35.64 11.39 12.27
CA ARG A 384 36.07 10.14 12.91
C ARG A 384 37.60 10.08 12.98
N GLY A 385 38.11 9.91 14.20
CA GLY A 385 39.52 9.63 14.48
C GLY A 385 39.94 8.28 13.93
N LEU A 386 41.25 8.08 13.76
CA LEU A 386 41.84 6.81 13.30
C LEU A 386 41.79 5.75 14.40
#